data_AF-A0A937AC27-F1
#
_entry.id   AF-A0A937AC27-F1
#
_cell.length_a   1.000
_cell.length_b   1.000
_cell.length_c   1.000
_cell.angle_alpha   90.00
_cell.angle_beta   90.00
_cell.angle_gamma   90.00
#
_symmetry.space_group_name_H-M   'P 1'
#
loop_
_entity.id
_entity.type
_entity.pdbx_description
1 polymer ?
#
loop_
_entity_poly.entity_id
_entity_poly.type
_entity_poly.pdbx_seq_one_letter_code
_entity_poly.pdbx_strand_id
1 'polypeptide(L)'
;MWLYRHHTADDIIDLDHETGRWRPVSDGEMPPGAKVLADLPIDGSYEIEDEKRYYAYWAPDGRFFFRSFDGTLIEICHKQKDGSILMRDRDMRCTIEPARYADGRLRQGLSVVRILAGNGRQLYELTYNADYYRRLYQSDTTAAASERDLTDWDFFVALQAAFPLFRERSESGRVSLTIDHDNTATLGSAKIARDELLFAQSGALCPRGGVWAAVTDLRHNANFQKGERLPDHQGRAIEWVWTRER
;
A
#
# COMPACT_ATOMS: atom_id res chain seq x y z
N MET A 1 -5.13 -15.88 2.57
CA MET A 1 -4.29 -14.66 2.66
C MET A 1 -4.84 -13.81 3.79
N TRP A 2 -3.99 -13.17 4.58
CA TRP A 2 -4.48 -12.43 5.75
C TRP A 2 -4.66 -10.94 5.44
N LEU A 3 -5.84 -10.42 5.79
CA LEU A 3 -6.23 -9.03 5.59
C LEU A 3 -6.71 -8.44 6.90
N TYR A 4 -6.31 -7.21 7.21
CA TYR A 4 -6.81 -6.48 8.38
C TYR A 4 -7.95 -5.54 8.01
N ARG A 5 -8.79 -5.21 8.99
CA ARG A 5 -9.83 -4.19 8.82
C ARG A 5 -9.21 -2.81 8.72
N HIS A 6 -9.41 -2.12 7.60
CA HIS A 6 -8.59 -1.00 7.18
C HIS A 6 -8.39 0.09 8.24
N HIS A 7 -9.48 0.64 8.78
CA HIS A 7 -9.42 1.83 9.63
C HIS A 7 -9.20 1.56 11.12
N THR A 8 -9.44 0.33 11.58
CA THR A 8 -9.30 -0.06 12.99
C THR A 8 -8.09 -0.95 13.22
N ALA A 9 -7.72 -1.73 12.20
CA ALA A 9 -6.64 -2.70 12.30
C ALA A 9 -6.89 -3.78 13.39
N ASP A 10 -8.15 -3.91 13.83
CA ASP A 10 -8.57 -4.68 15.01
C ASP A 10 -9.04 -6.11 14.69
N ASP A 11 -9.36 -6.38 13.43
CA ASP A 11 -9.88 -7.65 12.95
C ASP A 11 -9.02 -8.13 11.78
N ILE A 12 -8.74 -9.44 11.78
CA ILE A 12 -7.94 -10.12 10.77
C ILE A 12 -8.73 -11.29 10.23
N ILE A 13 -8.85 -11.35 8.91
CA ILE A 13 -9.52 -12.43 8.21
C ILE A 13 -8.54 -13.18 7.32
N ASP A 14 -8.82 -14.46 7.10
CA ASP A 14 -8.18 -15.26 6.07
C ASP A 14 -9.11 -15.35 4.86
N LEU A 15 -8.71 -14.70 3.77
CA LEU A 15 -9.41 -14.68 2.49
C LEU A 15 -8.80 -15.73 1.53
N ASP A 16 -9.65 -16.56 0.94
CA ASP A 16 -9.31 -17.40 -0.20
C ASP A 16 -9.46 -16.60 -1.49
N HIS A 17 -8.34 -16.44 -2.23
CA HIS A 17 -8.32 -15.71 -3.49
C HIS A 17 -9.29 -16.27 -4.53
N GLU A 18 -9.27 -17.59 -4.71
CA GLU A 18 -9.95 -18.31 -5.78
C GLU A 18 -11.45 -18.33 -5.52
N THR A 19 -11.84 -18.66 -4.29
CA THR A 19 -13.26 -18.84 -3.96
C THR A 19 -13.92 -17.56 -3.44
N GLY A 20 -13.14 -16.58 -2.99
CA GLY A 20 -13.64 -15.39 -2.30
C GLY A 20 -14.23 -15.67 -0.92
N ARG A 21 -14.14 -16.92 -0.44
CA ARG A 21 -14.55 -17.28 0.92
C ARG A 21 -13.57 -16.67 1.90
N TRP A 22 -14.10 -16.26 3.04
CA TRP A 22 -13.29 -15.72 4.12
C TRP A 22 -13.71 -16.36 5.44
N ARG A 23 -12.81 -16.31 6.41
CA ARG A 23 -13.06 -16.72 7.80
C ARG A 23 -12.33 -15.77 8.75
N PRO A 24 -12.82 -15.58 9.98
CA PRO A 24 -12.02 -14.92 11.01
C PRO A 24 -10.77 -15.75 11.31
N VAL A 25 -9.68 -15.06 11.65
CA VAL A 25 -8.44 -15.65 12.17
C VAL A 25 -8.46 -15.50 13.68
N SER A 26 -8.22 -16.61 14.40
CA SER A 26 -8.15 -16.59 15.86
C SER A 26 -6.75 -16.23 16.36
N ASP A 27 -6.65 -15.68 17.57
CA ASP A 27 -5.37 -15.31 18.20
C ASP A 27 -4.36 -16.47 18.24
N GLY A 28 -4.83 -17.72 18.37
CA GLY A 28 -3.98 -18.91 18.40
C GLY A 28 -3.38 -19.28 17.04
N GLU A 29 -3.89 -18.75 15.94
CA GLU A 29 -3.35 -18.91 14.59
C GLU A 29 -2.30 -17.85 14.26
N MET A 30 -2.27 -16.73 15.00
CA MET A 30 -1.29 -15.67 14.79
C MET A 30 0.12 -16.15 15.20
N PRO A 31 1.18 -15.80 14.44
CA PRO A 31 2.56 -16.11 14.79
C PRO A 31 2.90 -15.67 16.23
N PRO A 32 3.63 -16.49 17.00
CA PRO A 32 4.10 -16.10 18.32
C PRO A 32 4.92 -14.80 18.25
N GLY A 33 4.45 -13.75 18.92
CA GLY A 33 5.11 -12.44 18.93
C GLY A 33 4.49 -11.37 18.02
N ALA A 34 3.44 -11.70 17.26
CA ALA A 34 2.61 -10.72 16.55
C ALA A 34 1.87 -9.80 17.53
N LYS A 35 2.57 -8.83 18.10
CA LYS A 35 2.02 -7.84 19.05
C LYS A 35 1.46 -6.61 18.34
N VAL A 36 1.82 -6.43 17.06
CA VAL A 36 1.48 -5.30 16.22
C VAL A 36 1.32 -5.81 14.78
N LEU A 37 0.39 -5.25 14.00
CA LEU A 37 0.20 -5.59 12.59
C LEU A 37 1.47 -5.53 11.73
N ALA A 38 2.45 -4.72 12.14
CA ALA A 38 3.74 -4.60 11.47
C ALA A 38 4.54 -5.92 11.41
N ASP A 39 4.27 -6.87 12.32
CA ASP A 39 4.99 -8.14 12.42
C ASP A 39 4.24 -9.31 11.75
N LEU A 40 3.04 -9.05 11.20
CA LEU A 40 2.21 -10.07 10.56
C LEU A 40 2.39 -10.09 9.03
N PRO A 41 2.33 -11.26 8.39
CA PRO A 41 2.29 -11.38 6.92
C PRO A 41 0.91 -10.94 6.41
N ILE A 42 0.66 -9.62 6.41
CA ILE A 42 -0.58 -9.04 5.91
C ILE A 42 -0.41 -8.65 4.44
N ASP A 43 -1.27 -9.20 3.59
CA ASP A 43 -1.24 -9.01 2.15
C ASP A 43 -2.12 -7.84 1.66
N GLY A 44 -2.88 -7.22 2.57
CA GLY A 44 -3.80 -6.13 2.24
C GLY A 44 -4.78 -5.78 3.35
N SER A 45 -5.87 -5.12 2.99
CA SER A 45 -6.90 -4.71 3.93
C SER A 45 -8.30 -4.87 3.34
N TYR A 46 -9.31 -4.79 4.20
CA TYR A 46 -10.72 -4.80 3.81
C TYR A 46 -11.52 -3.75 4.58
N GLU A 47 -12.69 -3.42 4.04
CA GLU A 47 -13.67 -2.53 4.67
C GLU A 47 -15.08 -3.11 4.60
N ILE A 48 -15.92 -2.73 5.57
CA ILE A 48 -17.34 -3.06 5.59
C ILE A 48 -18.14 -1.76 5.44
N GLU A 49 -18.78 -1.59 4.28
CA GLU A 49 -19.68 -0.48 4.00
C GLU A 49 -21.08 -1.05 3.73
N ASP A 50 -22.10 -0.59 4.45
CA ASP A 50 -23.50 -1.07 4.26
C ASP A 50 -23.61 -2.61 4.31
N GLU A 51 -22.99 -3.22 5.32
CA GLU A 51 -22.87 -4.68 5.54
C GLU A 51 -22.14 -5.46 4.42
N LYS A 52 -21.62 -4.76 3.41
CA LYS A 52 -20.91 -5.33 2.26
C LYS A 52 -19.41 -5.19 2.45
N ARG A 53 -18.67 -6.26 2.17
CA ARG A 53 -17.21 -6.29 2.30
C ARG A 53 -16.50 -5.98 0.99
N TYR A 54 -15.46 -5.18 1.09
CA TYR A 54 -14.58 -4.77 0.01
C TYR A 54 -13.14 -5.09 0.39
N TYR A 55 -12.34 -5.55 -0.56
CA TYR A 55 -10.98 -5.99 -0.28
C TYR A 55 -9.99 -5.37 -1.27
N ALA A 56 -8.81 -5.00 -0.78
CA ALA A 56 -7.68 -4.61 -1.60
C ALA A 56 -6.42 -5.36 -1.11
N TYR A 57 -5.82 -6.18 -1.97
CA TYR A 57 -4.80 -7.13 -1.55
C TYR A 57 -3.85 -7.57 -2.67
N TRP A 58 -2.66 -8.04 -2.28
CA TRP A 58 -1.76 -8.81 -3.13
C TRP A 58 -2.12 -10.29 -3.08
N ALA A 59 -2.29 -10.92 -4.26
CA ALA A 59 -2.40 -12.35 -4.38
C ALA A 59 -1.01 -13.02 -4.34
N PRO A 60 -0.91 -14.32 -4.04
CA PRO A 60 0.37 -15.04 -3.95
C PRO A 60 1.22 -15.01 -5.24
N ASP A 61 0.59 -14.77 -6.38
CA ASP A 61 1.25 -14.65 -7.68
C ASP A 61 1.77 -13.23 -7.98
N GLY A 62 1.67 -12.31 -7.02
CA GLY A 62 2.16 -10.94 -7.15
C GLY A 62 1.17 -10.00 -7.84
N ARG A 63 -0.08 -10.39 -8.11
CA ARG A 63 -1.11 -9.48 -8.64
C ARG A 63 -1.84 -8.74 -7.52
N PHE A 64 -2.01 -7.42 -7.66
CA PHE A 64 -2.82 -6.61 -6.76
C PHE A 64 -4.25 -6.49 -7.27
N PHE A 65 -5.21 -6.79 -6.40
CA PHE A 65 -6.62 -6.83 -6.74
C PHE A 65 -7.44 -5.89 -5.86
N PHE A 66 -8.46 -5.30 -6.46
CA PHE A 66 -9.67 -4.88 -5.76
C PHE A 66 -10.76 -5.94 -5.94
N ARG A 67 -11.36 -6.40 -4.85
CA ARG A 67 -12.51 -7.32 -4.85
C ARG A 67 -13.71 -6.63 -4.22
N SER A 68 -14.80 -6.59 -4.97
CA SER A 68 -16.10 -6.05 -4.57
C SER A 68 -16.94 -7.12 -3.84
N PHE A 69 -17.95 -6.69 -3.11
CA PHE A 69 -18.86 -7.55 -2.34
C PHE A 69 -19.66 -8.55 -3.19
N ASP A 70 -19.91 -8.21 -4.46
CA ASP A 70 -20.60 -9.05 -5.43
C ASP A 70 -19.69 -10.09 -6.09
N GLY A 71 -18.41 -10.13 -5.70
CA GLY A 71 -17.41 -11.02 -6.27
C GLY A 71 -16.68 -10.44 -7.48
N THR A 72 -17.02 -9.23 -7.94
CA THR A 72 -16.27 -8.54 -9.00
C THR A 72 -14.81 -8.39 -8.58
N LEU A 73 -13.91 -8.90 -9.40
CA LEU A 73 -12.47 -8.92 -9.15
C LEU A 73 -11.76 -8.09 -10.22
N ILE A 74 -11.05 -7.04 -9.81
CA ILE A 74 -10.38 -6.09 -10.69
C ILE A 74 -8.88 -6.14 -10.40
N GLU A 75 -8.11 -6.65 -11.36
CA GLU A 75 -6.64 -6.58 -11.34
C GLU A 75 -6.19 -5.14 -11.61
N ILE A 76 -5.38 -4.58 -10.72
CA ILE A 76 -4.87 -3.20 -10.82
C ILE A 76 -3.44 -3.21 -11.36
N CYS A 77 -2.57 -4.05 -10.78
CA CYS A 77 -1.18 -4.16 -11.19
C CYS A 77 -0.60 -5.54 -10.84
N HIS A 78 0.60 -5.82 -11.34
CA HIS A 78 1.33 -7.07 -11.13
C HIS A 78 2.79 -6.77 -10.80
N LYS A 79 3.23 -7.23 -9.63
CA LYS A 79 4.63 -7.26 -9.22
C LYS A 79 5.35 -8.39 -9.94
N GLN A 80 6.27 -8.03 -10.82
CA GLN A 80 7.11 -8.96 -11.57
C GLN A 80 8.15 -9.63 -10.66
N LYS A 81 8.75 -10.72 -11.15
CA LYS A 81 9.80 -11.46 -10.43
C LYS A 81 11.04 -10.62 -10.09
N ASP A 82 11.32 -9.61 -10.90
CA ASP A 82 12.42 -8.66 -10.67
C ASP A 82 12.04 -7.54 -9.69
N GLY A 83 10.86 -7.59 -9.07
CA GLY A 83 10.37 -6.58 -8.13
C GLY A 83 9.83 -5.30 -8.78
N SER A 84 9.81 -5.20 -10.11
CA SER A 84 9.13 -4.11 -10.82
C SER A 84 7.61 -4.26 -10.74
N ILE A 85 6.88 -3.15 -10.87
CA ILE A 85 5.42 -3.14 -10.90
C ILE A 85 4.96 -2.88 -12.33
N LEU A 86 4.02 -3.66 -12.83
CA LEU A 86 3.37 -3.42 -14.11
C LEU A 86 1.89 -3.13 -13.88
N MET A 87 1.43 -1.94 -14.25
CA MET A 87 0.00 -1.63 -14.25
C MET A 87 -0.75 -2.53 -15.24
N ARG A 88 -1.95 -2.99 -14.86
CA ARG A 88 -2.83 -3.75 -15.77
C ARG A 88 -3.18 -2.93 -17.02
N ASP A 89 -3.46 -1.66 -16.80
CA ASP A 89 -3.68 -0.64 -17.82
C ASP A 89 -3.05 0.66 -17.30
N ARG A 90 -2.20 1.29 -18.12
CA ARG A 90 -1.39 2.45 -17.75
C ARG A 90 -2.25 3.63 -17.26
N ASP A 91 -3.37 3.86 -17.93
CA ASP A 91 -4.24 5.01 -17.69
C ASP A 91 -5.41 4.69 -16.76
N MET A 92 -5.42 3.47 -16.21
CA MET A 92 -6.37 3.06 -15.18
C MET A 92 -6.28 4.02 -14.00
N ARG A 93 -7.43 4.36 -13.43
CA ARG A 93 -7.52 5.31 -12.31
C ARG A 93 -8.69 5.00 -11.41
N CYS A 94 -8.53 5.38 -10.15
CA CYS A 94 -9.61 5.47 -9.19
C CYS A 94 -9.93 6.94 -8.95
N THR A 95 -11.22 7.27 -8.89
CA THR A 95 -11.70 8.64 -8.65
C THR A 95 -12.72 8.63 -7.54
N ILE A 96 -12.66 9.62 -6.66
CA ILE A 96 -13.66 9.88 -5.63
C ILE A 96 -14.22 11.27 -5.86
N GLU A 97 -15.54 11.37 -5.95
CA GLU A 97 -16.27 12.62 -6.17
C GLU A 97 -17.46 12.73 -5.23
N PRO A 98 -17.90 13.94 -4.85
CA PRO A 98 -19.13 14.10 -4.07
C PRO A 98 -20.33 13.48 -4.77
N ALA A 99 -21.12 12.70 -4.04
CA ALA A 99 -22.32 12.10 -4.58
C ALA A 99 -23.40 13.15 -4.84
N ARG A 100 -24.18 12.96 -5.92
CA ARG A 100 -25.24 13.87 -6.34
C ARG A 100 -26.55 13.12 -6.58
N TYR A 101 -27.66 13.80 -6.33
CA TYR A 101 -28.98 13.37 -6.80
C TYR A 101 -29.09 13.60 -8.31
N ALA A 102 -30.13 13.04 -8.93
CA ALA A 102 -30.40 13.23 -10.36
C ALA A 102 -30.60 14.72 -10.76
N ASP A 103 -31.01 15.56 -9.82
CA ASP A 103 -31.17 17.00 -9.99
C ASP A 103 -29.88 17.82 -9.78
N GLY A 104 -28.74 17.15 -9.56
CA GLY A 104 -27.42 17.77 -9.38
C GLY A 104 -27.12 18.23 -7.95
N ARG A 105 -28.09 18.20 -7.02
CA ARG A 105 -27.86 18.54 -5.61
C ARG A 105 -26.92 17.53 -4.96
N LEU A 106 -26.07 18.03 -4.06
CA LEU A 106 -25.15 17.18 -3.29
C LEU A 106 -25.92 16.29 -2.32
N ARG A 107 -25.53 15.02 -2.27
CA ARG A 107 -25.92 14.08 -1.22
C ARG A 107 -24.92 14.25 -0.07
N GLN A 108 -25.29 15.07 0.91
CA GLN A 108 -24.41 15.43 2.02
C GLN A 108 -23.81 14.19 2.70
N GLY A 109 -22.48 14.23 2.88
CA GLY A 109 -21.69 13.19 3.52
C GLY A 109 -21.41 11.94 2.68
N LEU A 110 -21.94 11.85 1.47
CA LEU A 110 -21.71 10.72 0.57
C LEU A 110 -20.74 11.09 -0.56
N SER A 111 -19.89 10.14 -0.91
CA SER A 111 -19.01 10.20 -2.09
C SER A 111 -19.28 9.01 -3.00
N VAL A 112 -18.93 9.17 -4.27
CA VAL A 112 -18.92 8.09 -5.25
C VAL A 112 -17.47 7.76 -5.58
N VAL A 113 -17.07 6.52 -5.31
CA VAL A 113 -15.81 5.96 -5.78
C VAL A 113 -16.05 5.24 -7.10
N ARG A 114 -15.16 5.46 -8.08
CA ARG A 114 -15.18 4.78 -9.38
C ARG A 114 -13.80 4.25 -9.71
N ILE A 115 -13.75 3.04 -10.25
CA ILE A 115 -12.57 2.49 -10.91
C ILE A 115 -12.81 2.54 -12.42
N LEU A 116 -11.92 3.21 -13.12
CA LEU A 116 -12.00 3.42 -14.56
C LEU A 116 -10.82 2.70 -15.23
N ALA A 117 -11.10 1.95 -16.30
CA ALA A 117 -10.07 1.46 -17.21
C ALA A 117 -9.37 2.63 -17.92
N GLY A 118 -8.23 2.39 -18.56
CA GLY A 118 -7.46 3.42 -19.25
C GLY A 118 -8.20 4.08 -20.40
N ASN A 119 -9.07 3.32 -21.08
CA ASN A 119 -9.98 3.87 -22.09
C ASN A 119 -11.17 4.67 -21.50
N GLY A 120 -11.23 4.86 -20.18
CA GLY A 120 -12.30 5.57 -19.49
C GLY A 120 -13.55 4.74 -19.21
N ARG A 121 -13.61 3.47 -19.62
CA ARG A 121 -14.73 2.58 -19.28
C ARG A 121 -14.80 2.39 -17.76
N GLN A 122 -15.98 2.58 -17.19
CA GLN A 122 -16.25 2.27 -15.79
C GLN A 122 -16.18 0.76 -15.55
N LEU A 123 -15.29 0.35 -14.65
CA LEU A 123 -15.16 -1.03 -14.18
C LEU A 123 -15.94 -1.25 -12.89
N TYR A 124 -16.02 -0.22 -12.04
CA TYR A 124 -16.73 -0.29 -10.77
C TYR A 124 -17.22 1.09 -10.33
N GLU A 125 -18.33 1.13 -9.59
CA GLU A 125 -18.86 2.31 -8.93
C GLU A 125 -19.52 1.93 -7.60
N LEU A 126 -19.29 2.73 -6.56
CA LEU A 126 -19.97 2.63 -5.28
C LEU A 126 -20.22 4.03 -4.71
N THR A 127 -21.42 4.26 -4.18
CA THR A 127 -21.68 5.39 -3.29
C THR A 127 -21.50 4.95 -1.85
N TYR A 128 -20.71 5.68 -1.05
CA TYR A 128 -20.38 5.32 0.32
C TYR A 128 -20.35 6.55 1.25
N ASN A 129 -20.40 6.32 2.57
CA ASN A 129 -20.40 7.35 3.59
C ASN A 129 -18.99 7.87 3.91
N ALA A 130 -18.43 8.69 3.02
CA ALA A 130 -17.13 9.31 3.20
C ALA A 130 -17.04 10.22 4.45
N ASP A 131 -18.16 10.82 4.87
CA ASP A 131 -18.18 11.69 6.04
C ASP A 131 -17.99 10.93 7.35
N TYR A 132 -18.37 9.66 7.41
CA TYR A 132 -18.06 8.80 8.56
C TYR A 132 -16.54 8.73 8.80
N TYR A 133 -15.76 8.35 7.78
CA TYR A 133 -14.30 8.24 7.88
C TYR A 133 -13.62 9.59 8.09
N ARG A 134 -14.14 10.65 7.47
CA ARG A 134 -13.68 12.02 7.72
C ARG A 134 -13.82 12.40 9.19
N ARG A 135 -14.95 12.07 9.82
CA ARG A 135 -15.17 12.35 11.24
C ARG A 135 -14.25 11.51 12.13
N LEU A 136 -14.01 10.24 11.79
CA LEU A 136 -13.03 9.41 12.49
C LEU A 136 -11.63 10.04 12.45
N TYR A 137 -11.16 10.41 11.26
CA TYR A 137 -9.88 11.09 11.07
C TYR A 137 -9.78 12.39 11.88
N GLN A 138 -10.83 13.23 11.84
CA GLN A 138 -10.87 14.49 12.60
C GLN A 138 -10.93 14.29 14.12
N SER A 139 -11.38 13.12 14.57
CA SER A 139 -11.44 12.76 15.99
C SER A 139 -10.19 12.04 16.48
N ASP A 140 -9.21 11.76 15.61
CA ASP A 140 -7.95 11.13 16.02
C ASP A 140 -7.11 12.14 16.83
N THR A 141 -7.10 11.95 18.14
CA THR A 141 -6.26 12.72 19.07
C THR A 141 -5.08 11.90 19.59
N THR A 142 -4.75 10.77 18.95
CA THR A 142 -3.65 9.91 19.38
C THR A 142 -2.29 10.54 19.07
N ALA A 143 -1.23 10.05 19.71
CA ALA A 143 0.14 10.48 19.39
C ALA A 143 0.53 10.20 17.93
N ALA A 144 -0.15 9.26 17.26
CA ALA A 144 0.06 8.94 15.85
C ALA A 144 -0.67 9.88 14.88
N ALA A 145 -1.54 10.78 15.37
CA ALA A 145 -2.37 11.65 14.53
C ALA A 145 -1.54 12.58 13.63
N SER A 146 -0.30 12.92 14.01
CA SER A 146 0.60 13.74 13.18
C SER A 146 1.21 12.97 11.99
N GLU A 147 1.14 11.65 12.01
CA GLU A 147 1.74 10.78 10.98
C GLU A 147 0.68 10.12 10.09
N ARG A 148 -0.58 10.16 10.53
CA ARG A 148 -1.72 9.60 9.81
C ARG A 148 -2.41 10.63 8.95
N ASP A 149 -2.90 10.21 7.80
CA ASP A 149 -3.78 10.99 6.95
C ASP A 149 -5.10 10.26 6.70
N LEU A 150 -5.95 10.80 5.83
CA LEU A 150 -7.25 10.19 5.55
C LEU A 150 -7.12 8.79 4.92
N THR A 151 -5.98 8.44 4.31
CA THR A 151 -5.73 7.10 3.77
C THR A 151 -5.54 6.03 4.84
N ASP A 152 -5.29 6.39 6.09
CA ASP A 152 -5.28 5.43 7.21
C ASP A 152 -6.69 5.11 7.74
N TRP A 153 -7.68 5.94 7.37
CA TRP A 153 -9.05 5.85 7.87
C TRP A 153 -10.05 5.45 6.80
N ASP A 154 -9.91 5.96 5.58
CA ASP A 154 -10.84 5.70 4.47
C ASP A 154 -10.20 4.77 3.45
N PHE A 155 -10.65 3.52 3.47
CA PHE A 155 -10.22 2.45 2.57
C PHE A 155 -10.28 2.86 1.09
N PHE A 156 -11.32 3.59 0.68
CA PHE A 156 -11.46 3.99 -0.72
C PHE A 156 -10.50 5.12 -1.08
N VAL A 157 -10.18 6.02 -0.15
CA VAL A 157 -9.16 7.06 -0.35
C VAL A 157 -7.77 6.43 -0.41
N ALA A 158 -7.48 5.44 0.43
CA ALA A 158 -6.25 4.64 0.34
C ALA A 158 -6.12 3.93 -1.02
N LEU A 159 -7.21 3.30 -1.47
CA LEU A 159 -7.29 2.69 -2.78
C LEU A 159 -7.07 3.72 -3.89
N GLN A 160 -7.68 4.91 -3.81
CA GLN A 160 -7.48 5.99 -4.77
C GLN A 160 -6.01 6.43 -4.85
N ALA A 161 -5.36 6.62 -3.70
CA ALA A 161 -3.96 7.02 -3.59
C ALA A 161 -2.99 5.96 -4.13
N ALA A 162 -3.37 4.68 -4.10
CA ALA A 162 -2.52 3.59 -4.60
C ALA A 162 -2.30 3.63 -6.13
N PHE A 163 -3.31 4.07 -6.92
CA PHE A 163 -3.21 4.11 -8.39
C PHE A 163 -2.05 4.96 -8.91
N PRO A 164 -1.90 6.25 -8.53
CA PRO A 164 -0.76 7.05 -8.99
C PRO A 164 0.58 6.48 -8.52
N LEU A 165 0.64 5.87 -7.33
CA LEU A 165 1.86 5.21 -6.82
C LEU A 165 2.26 4.01 -7.68
N PHE A 166 1.32 3.15 -8.03
CA PHE A 166 1.59 2.02 -8.92
C PHE A 166 1.95 2.48 -10.33
N ARG A 167 1.32 3.55 -10.83
CA ARG A 167 1.68 4.14 -12.12
C ARG A 167 3.11 4.67 -12.11
N GLU A 168 3.48 5.49 -11.12
CA GLU A 168 4.84 6.01 -11.00
C GLU A 168 5.87 4.87 -10.94
N ARG A 169 5.59 3.83 -10.14
CA ARG A 169 6.46 2.64 -10.06
C ARG A 169 6.57 1.91 -11.40
N SER A 170 5.46 1.79 -12.11
CA SER A 170 5.43 1.14 -13.41
C SER A 170 6.16 1.92 -14.50
N GLU A 171 6.03 3.25 -14.51
CA GLU A 171 6.70 4.11 -15.48
C GLU A 171 8.20 4.28 -15.19
N SER A 172 8.59 4.30 -13.92
CA SER A 172 9.98 4.45 -13.52
C SER A 172 10.81 3.18 -13.68
N GLY A 173 10.17 2.01 -13.86
CA GLY A 173 10.85 0.71 -13.86
C GLY A 173 11.60 0.43 -12.55
N ARG A 174 11.25 1.14 -11.48
CA ARG A 174 11.92 1.02 -10.17
C ARG A 174 11.61 -0.36 -9.61
N VAL A 175 12.67 -1.03 -9.21
CA VAL A 175 12.62 -2.33 -8.55
C VAL A 175 12.47 -2.11 -7.05
N SER A 176 11.45 -2.71 -6.45
CA SER A 176 11.22 -2.62 -5.01
C SER A 176 12.12 -3.60 -4.26
N LEU A 177 12.90 -3.10 -3.30
CA LEU A 177 13.50 -3.95 -2.27
C LEU A 177 12.35 -4.63 -1.52
N THR A 178 12.34 -5.96 -1.50
CA THR A 178 11.35 -6.75 -0.76
C THR A 178 12.11 -7.51 0.31
N ILE A 179 11.84 -7.22 1.57
CA ILE A 179 12.42 -7.99 2.67
C ILE A 179 11.43 -9.10 2.98
N ASP A 180 11.81 -10.34 2.66
CA ASP A 180 11.03 -11.54 2.90
C ASP A 180 11.10 -11.94 4.38
N HIS A 181 10.13 -12.75 4.84
CA HIS A 181 10.02 -13.20 6.24
C HIS A 181 11.20 -14.05 6.72
N ASP A 182 12.04 -14.55 5.80
CA ASP A 182 13.26 -15.29 6.09
C ASP A 182 14.49 -14.38 6.27
N ASN A 183 14.28 -13.06 6.44
CA ASN A 183 15.34 -12.05 6.54
C ASN A 183 16.20 -11.93 5.26
N THR A 184 15.73 -12.45 4.12
CA THR A 184 16.35 -12.17 2.82
C THR A 184 15.72 -10.94 2.19
N ALA A 185 16.54 -10.10 1.58
CA ALA A 185 16.09 -8.94 0.83
C ALA A 185 16.26 -9.21 -0.66
N THR A 186 15.15 -9.21 -1.39
CA THR A 186 15.16 -9.32 -2.84
C THR A 186 15.26 -7.92 -3.44
N LEU A 187 16.34 -7.64 -4.15
CA LEU A 187 16.54 -6.44 -4.94
C LEU A 187 16.81 -6.86 -6.40
N GLY A 188 15.80 -6.72 -7.25
CA GLY A 188 15.90 -7.17 -8.65
C GLY A 188 15.70 -8.67 -8.71
N SER A 189 16.59 -9.34 -9.45
CA SER A 189 16.70 -10.80 -9.47
C SER A 189 17.64 -11.33 -8.38
N ALA A 190 18.27 -10.46 -7.58
CA ALA A 190 19.21 -10.85 -6.55
C ALA A 190 18.51 -11.02 -5.19
N LYS A 191 18.65 -12.20 -4.59
CA LYS A 191 18.42 -12.41 -3.16
C LYS A 191 19.69 -12.03 -2.42
N ILE A 192 19.61 -11.05 -1.53
CA ILE A 192 20.72 -10.57 -0.71
C ILE A 192 20.34 -10.86 0.74
N ALA A 193 21.22 -11.52 1.49
CA ALA A 193 20.98 -11.72 2.91
C ALA A 193 21.07 -10.35 3.63
N ARG A 194 20.23 -10.08 4.63
CA ARG A 194 20.15 -8.73 5.25
C ARG A 194 21.48 -8.25 5.86
N ASP A 195 22.34 -9.17 6.28
CA ASP A 195 23.70 -8.94 6.76
C ASP A 195 24.71 -8.55 5.66
N GLU A 196 24.39 -8.81 4.40
CA GLU A 196 25.18 -8.37 3.24
C GLU A 196 24.76 -6.99 2.71
N LEU A 197 23.63 -6.45 3.19
CA LEU A 197 23.18 -5.10 2.83
C LEU A 197 24.02 -4.04 3.56
N LEU A 198 24.48 -3.05 2.81
CA LEU A 198 25.24 -1.93 3.36
C LEU A 198 24.28 -0.82 3.80
N PHE A 199 24.19 -0.59 5.11
CA PHE A 199 23.38 0.47 5.71
C PHE A 199 24.23 1.66 6.14
N ALA A 200 23.61 2.84 6.18
CA ALA A 200 24.21 4.04 6.74
C ALA A 200 23.11 5.00 7.23
N GLN A 201 23.38 5.71 8.32
CA GLN A 201 22.43 6.65 8.91
C GLN A 201 22.53 8.04 8.25
N SER A 202 21.45 8.79 8.29
CA SER A 202 21.46 10.21 7.89
C SER A 202 22.50 10.99 8.68
N GLY A 203 23.16 11.94 8.03
CA GLY A 203 24.29 12.70 8.55
C GLY A 203 25.64 11.97 8.48
N ALA A 204 25.67 10.65 8.31
CA ALA A 204 26.92 9.90 8.13
C ALA A 204 27.52 10.10 6.73
N LEU A 205 28.84 9.91 6.61
CA LEU A 205 29.49 9.89 5.30
C LEU A 205 29.13 8.59 4.58
N CYS A 206 28.72 8.73 3.33
CA CYS A 206 28.33 7.65 2.44
C CYS A 206 29.52 6.68 2.25
N PRO A 207 29.44 5.44 2.75
CA PRO A 207 30.58 4.52 2.75
C PRO A 207 30.93 4.01 1.34
N ARG A 208 29.93 3.99 0.44
CA ARG A 208 30.05 3.49 -0.93
C ARG A 208 29.20 4.33 -1.87
N GLY A 209 29.79 4.76 -2.98
CA GLY A 209 29.06 5.48 -4.02
C GLY A 209 28.04 4.58 -4.72
N GLY A 210 26.94 5.17 -5.19
CA GLY A 210 25.87 4.45 -5.88
C GLY A 210 24.49 4.90 -5.43
N VAL A 211 23.47 4.11 -5.76
CA VAL A 211 22.08 4.41 -5.41
C VAL A 211 21.78 3.89 -4.01
N TRP A 212 21.30 4.78 -3.15
CA TRP A 212 20.82 4.45 -1.82
C TRP A 212 19.32 4.75 -1.72
N ALA A 213 18.60 3.91 -0.98
CA ALA A 213 17.17 4.09 -0.70
C ALA A 213 16.96 4.32 0.80
N ALA A 214 16.02 5.19 1.15
CA ALA A 214 15.58 5.38 2.52
C ALA A 214 14.83 4.12 2.99
N VAL A 215 15.27 3.50 4.09
CA VAL A 215 14.65 2.29 4.66
C VAL A 215 13.20 2.56 5.07
N THR A 216 12.90 3.76 5.55
CA THR A 216 11.57 4.20 5.99
C THR A 216 10.64 4.61 4.84
N ASP A 217 11.19 4.96 3.67
CA ASP A 217 10.43 5.31 2.47
C ASP A 217 11.24 4.95 1.24
N LEU A 218 11.13 3.70 0.80
CA LEU A 218 11.91 3.15 -0.32
C LEU A 218 11.59 3.81 -1.68
N ARG A 219 10.60 4.72 -1.74
CA ARG A 219 10.34 5.59 -2.90
C ARG A 219 11.37 6.71 -2.99
N HIS A 220 11.92 7.11 -1.84
CA HIS A 220 13.00 8.05 -1.74
C HIS A 220 14.35 7.35 -1.91
N ASN A 221 14.91 7.45 -3.11
CA ASN A 221 16.28 7.03 -3.40
C ASN A 221 17.05 8.16 -4.05
N ALA A 222 18.35 8.16 -3.82
CA ALA A 222 19.26 9.15 -4.35
C ALA A 222 20.61 8.51 -4.67
N ASN A 223 21.33 9.11 -5.62
CA ASN A 223 22.67 8.68 -5.97
C ASN A 223 23.66 9.52 -5.15
N PHE A 224 24.49 8.85 -4.37
CA PHE A 224 25.49 9.50 -3.54
C PHE A 224 26.89 9.10 -3.97
N GLN A 225 27.83 10.03 -3.84
CA GLN A 225 29.25 9.72 -3.98
C GLN A 225 29.83 9.21 -2.65
N LYS A 226 30.86 8.37 -2.74
CA LYS A 226 31.59 7.95 -1.54
C LYS A 226 32.15 9.18 -0.82
N GLY A 227 31.87 9.29 0.48
CA GLY A 227 32.27 10.42 1.31
C GLY A 227 31.29 11.60 1.32
N GLU A 228 30.20 11.55 0.57
CA GLU A 228 29.11 12.54 0.65
C GLU A 228 28.27 12.32 1.92
N ARG A 229 27.71 13.38 2.54
CA ARG A 229 26.82 13.18 3.69
C ARG A 229 25.44 12.73 3.22
N LEU A 230 24.93 11.66 3.82
CA LEU A 230 23.57 11.21 3.58
C LEU A 230 22.57 12.19 4.20
N PRO A 231 21.54 12.64 3.47
CA PRO A 231 20.61 13.64 3.94
C PRO A 231 19.52 13.03 4.82
N ASP A 232 18.86 13.89 5.59
CA ASP A 232 17.60 13.56 6.25
C ASP A 232 16.48 13.42 5.21
N HIS A 233 15.47 12.61 5.51
CA HIS A 233 14.23 12.54 4.71
C HIS A 233 13.09 13.18 5.47
N GLN A 234 12.40 14.13 4.85
CA GLN A 234 11.31 14.90 5.45
C GLN A 234 11.68 15.53 6.82
N GLY A 235 12.94 15.97 6.96
CA GLY A 235 13.43 16.59 8.19
C GLY A 235 13.66 15.62 9.36
N ARG A 236 13.67 14.31 9.11
CA ARG A 236 13.98 13.27 10.09
C ARG A 236 15.23 12.50 9.68
N ALA A 237 16.04 12.16 10.68
CA ALA A 237 17.14 11.23 10.49
C ALA A 237 16.57 9.84 10.18
N ILE A 238 16.97 9.28 9.04
CA ILE A 238 16.57 7.97 8.57
C ILE A 238 17.77 7.07 8.33
N GLU A 239 17.51 5.76 8.25
CA GLU A 239 18.48 4.80 7.75
C GLU A 239 18.39 4.71 6.22
N TRP A 240 19.54 4.65 5.58
CA TRP A 240 19.69 4.44 4.15
C TRP A 240 20.28 3.05 3.91
N VAL A 241 19.82 2.39 2.85
CA VAL A 241 20.37 1.12 2.37
C VAL A 241 20.92 1.27 0.97
N TRP A 242 22.16 0.80 0.76
CA TRP A 242 22.78 0.78 -0.56
C TRP A 242 22.10 -0.27 -1.42
N THR A 243 21.73 0.11 -2.64
CA THR A 243 20.96 -0.75 -3.55
C THR A 243 21.80 -1.20 -4.74
N ARG A 244 22.56 -0.31 -5.39
CA ARG A 244 23.34 -0.68 -6.57
C ARG A 244 24.45 0.32 -6.90
N GLU A 245 25.43 -0.12 -7.69
CA GLU A 245 26.36 0.77 -8.39
C GLU A 245 25.63 1.56 -9.48
N ARG A 246 26.27 2.65 -9.95
CA ARG A 246 25.70 3.54 -10.97
C ARG A 246 25.68 2.91 -12.35
#